data_AF-A0A093QHI6-F1
#
_entry.id   AF-A0A093QHI6-F1
#
_cell.length_a   1.000
_cell.length_b   1.000
_cell.length_c   1.000
_cell.angle_alpha   90.00
_cell.angle_beta   90.00
_cell.angle_gamma   90.00
#
_symmetry.space_group_name_H-M   'P 1'
#
loop_
_entity.id
_entity.type
_entity.pdbx_description
1 polymer ?
#
loop_
_entity_poly.entity_id
_entity_poly.type
_entity_poly.pdbx_seq_one_letter_code
_entity_poly.pdbx_strand_id
1 'polypeptide(L)' 'VDSYDVTVEEDLGEIQLIKIEKRKYWYQDDWYLKYVTVKTPVGDYLEFPCYRWITDEKEVVLRDG' A
#
# COMPACT_ATOMS: atom_id res chain seq x y z
N VAL A 1 -8.29 10.37 -2.33
CA VAL A 1 -7.64 9.45 -3.28
C VAL A 1 -6.37 10.17 -3.65
N ASP A 2 -5.27 9.61 -3.21
CA ASP A 2 -3.97 10.25 -3.18
C ASP A 2 -3.02 9.42 -4.02
N SER A 3 -2.06 10.06 -4.68
CA SER A 3 -1.15 9.43 -5.62
C SER A 3 0.26 9.91 -5.37
N TYR A 4 1.21 8.98 -5.47
CA TYR A 4 2.60 9.21 -5.13
C TYR A 4 3.47 8.55 -6.20
N ASP A 5 4.50 9.28 -6.66
CA ASP A 5 5.54 8.70 -7.49
C ASP A 5 6.60 8.07 -6.57
N VAL A 6 6.86 6.78 -6.78
CA VAL A 6 7.86 6.01 -6.02
C VAL A 6 8.88 5.45 -7.00
N THR A 7 10.15 5.80 -6.81
CA THR A 7 11.27 5.27 -7.59
C THR A 7 12.04 4.25 -6.77
N VAL A 8 12.43 3.15 -7.41
CA VAL A 8 13.20 2.06 -6.80
C VAL A 8 14.55 1.96 -7.51
N GLU A 9 15.61 1.55 -6.79
CA GLU A 9 16.95 1.39 -7.38
C GLU A 9 17.12 0.07 -8.14
N GLU A 10 16.42 -0.98 -7.71
CA GLU A 10 16.55 -2.34 -8.25
C GLU A 10 15.26 -2.80 -8.93
N ASP A 11 15.37 -3.64 -9.96
CA ASP A 11 14.20 -4.28 -10.56
C ASP A 11 13.58 -5.29 -9.58
N LEU A 12 12.35 -4.99 -9.14
CA LEU A 12 11.59 -5.84 -8.21
C LEU A 12 10.91 -7.02 -8.91
N GLY A 13 10.92 -7.05 -10.24
CA GLY A 13 10.17 -8.01 -11.02
C GLY A 13 8.65 -7.86 -10.83
N GLU A 14 7.95 -8.99 -10.78
CA GLU A 14 6.50 -9.00 -10.59
C GLU A 14 6.12 -8.65 -9.14
N ILE A 15 5.36 -7.58 -8.94
CA ILE A 15 4.92 -7.15 -7.61
C ILE A 15 3.90 -8.14 -7.05
N GLN A 16 4.27 -8.86 -6.00
CA GLN A 16 3.42 -9.88 -5.37
C GLN A 16 2.62 -9.33 -4.16
N LEU A 17 3.20 -8.41 -3.40
CA LEU A 17 2.65 -7.96 -2.12
C LEU A 17 2.88 -6.47 -1.92
N ILE A 18 1.95 -5.82 -1.23
CA ILE A 18 2.12 -4.48 -0.67
C ILE A 18 2.12 -4.57 0.86
N LYS A 19 3.09 -3.92 1.49
CA LYS A 19 3.18 -3.75 2.94
C LYS A 19 2.86 -2.32 3.32
N ILE A 20 1.97 -2.15 4.29
CA ILE A 20 1.53 -0.85 4.80
C ILE A 20 1.68 -0.86 6.30
N GLU A 21 2.45 0.08 6.82
CA GLU A 21 2.65 0.29 8.25
C GLU A 21 2.22 1.71 8.60
N LYS A 22 1.34 1.84 9.58
CA LYS A 22 0.95 3.12 10.14
C LYS A 22 1.79 3.40 11.38
N ARG A 23 2.59 4.47 11.37
CA ARG A 23 3.36 4.89 12.55
C ARG A 23 2.64 6.00 13.30
N LYS A 24 2.57 5.89 14.63
CA LYS A 24 1.98 6.92 15.47
C LYS A 24 2.92 8.12 15.51
N TYR A 25 2.35 9.28 15.22
CA TYR A 25 3.08 10.52 15.34
C TYR A 25 2.80 11.12 16.75
N TRP A 26 1.55 11.51 17.07
CA TRP A 26 1.22 12.26 18.31
C TRP A 26 -0.13 11.84 18.93
N TYR A 27 -1.19 11.77 18.12
CA TYR A 27 -2.52 11.27 18.52
C TYR A 27 -2.85 9.94 17.82
N GLN A 28 -3.78 9.17 18.38
CA GLN A 28 -4.32 8.01 17.68
C GLN A 28 -5.37 8.48 16.68
N ASP A 29 -5.14 8.18 15.41
CA ASP A 29 -6.07 8.34 14.30
C ASP A 29 -6.25 6.97 13.65
N ASP A 30 -7.48 6.54 13.40
CA ASP A 30 -7.74 5.29 12.68
C ASP A 30 -7.87 5.59 11.18
N TRP A 31 -7.32 4.71 10.34
CA TRP A 31 -7.34 4.90 8.89
C TRP A 31 -8.10 3.79 8.18
N TYR A 32 -9.22 4.13 7.53
CA TYR A 32 -9.92 3.19 6.66
C TYR A 32 -9.28 3.18 5.26
N LEU A 33 -8.59 2.08 4.92
CA LEU A 33 -7.98 1.91 3.61
C LEU A 33 -8.87 1.03 2.73
N LYS A 34 -9.31 1.58 1.59
CA LYS A 34 -10.13 0.85 0.60
C LYS A 34 -9.29 -0.12 -0.20
N TYR A 35 -8.32 0.39 -0.94
CA TYR A 35 -7.44 -0.37 -1.83
C TYR A 35 -6.18 0.45 -2.12
N VAL A 36 -5.17 -0.20 -2.68
CA VAL A 36 -4.00 0.45 -3.28
C VAL A 36 -3.90 0.01 -4.74
N THR A 37 -3.68 0.95 -5.65
CA THR A 37 -3.37 0.66 -7.05
C THR A 37 -1.93 1.02 -7.35
N VAL A 38 -1.17 0.11 -7.95
CA VAL A 38 0.20 0.34 -8.39
C VAL A 38 0.23 0.38 -9.91
N LYS A 39 0.78 1.47 -10.45
CA LYS A 39 1.17 1.56 -11.85
C LYS A 39 2.63 1.16 -11.99
N THR A 40 2.92 0.07 -12.67
CA THR A 40 4.30 -0.39 -12.87
C THR A 40 5.01 0.46 -13.94
N PRO A 41 6.35 0.47 -13.97
CA PRO A 41 7.11 1.16 -15.01
C PRO A 41 6.81 0.67 -16.43
N VAL A 42 6.39 -0.59 -16.57
CA VAL A 42 6.00 -1.19 -17.87
C VAL A 42 4.55 -0.84 -18.28
N GLY A 43 3.80 -0.18 -17.40
CA GLY A 43 2.46 0.35 -17.69
C GLY A 43 1.29 -0.48 -17.16
N ASP A 44 1.56 -1.58 -16.44
CA ASP A 44 0.52 -2.40 -15.83
C ASP A 44 -0.11 -1.71 -14.62
N TYR A 45 -1.36 -2.05 -14.35
CA TYR A 45 -2.11 -1.59 -13.19
C TYR A 45 -2.49 -2.78 -12.32
N LEU A 46 -1.98 -2.80 -11.09
CA LEU A 46 -2.23 -3.85 -10.10
C LEU A 46 -3.07 -3.27 -8.96
N GLU A 47 -4.18 -3.92 -8.61
CA GLU A 47 -5.03 -3.53 -7.48
C GLU A 47 -4.82 -4.47 -6.29
N PHE A 48 -4.65 -3.87 -5.11
CA PHE A 48 -4.47 -4.55 -3.83
C PHE A 48 -5.63 -4.14 -2.91
N PRO A 49 -6.73 -4.91 -2.88
CA PRO A 49 -7.88 -4.60 -2.06
C PRO A 49 -7.56 -4.75 -0.56
N CYS A 50 -8.09 -3.85 0.27
CA CYS A 50 -7.85 -3.83 1.71
C CYS A 50 -9.15 -3.83 2.53
N TYR A 51 -10.05 -2.88 2.24
CA TYR A 51 -11.39 -2.71 2.82
C TYR A 51 -11.48 -2.84 4.35
N ARG A 52 -10.45 -2.41 5.09
CA ARG A 52 -10.39 -2.54 6.56
C ARG A 52 -9.81 -1.30 7.23
N TRP A 53 -10.09 -1.17 8.52
CA TRP A 53 -9.49 -0.15 9.39
C TRP A 53 -8.08 -0.57 9.80
N ILE A 54 -7.13 0.36 9.70
CA ILE A 54 -5.76 0.26 10.22
C ILE A 54 -5.70 1.15 11.46
N THR A 55 -5.69 0.51 12.63
CA THR A 55 -5.88 1.17 13.94
C THR A 55 -4.64 1.10 14.84
N ASP A 56 -3.69 0.23 14.52
CA ASP A 56 -2.46 0.03 15.26
C ASP A 56 -1.24 0.11 14.35
N GLU A 57 -0.05 -0.02 14.95
CA GLU A 57 1.23 0.03 14.23
C GLU A 57 1.62 -1.32 13.61
N LYS A 58 0.67 -2.28 13.48
CA LYS A 58 0.98 -3.55 12.85
C LYS A 58 1.04 -3.40 11.34
N GLU A 59 1.98 -4.13 10.75
CA GLU A 59 2.09 -4.25 9.30
C GLU A 59 0.83 -4.91 8.73
N VAL A 60 0.29 -4.29 7.69
CA VAL A 60 -0.75 -4.84 6.83
C VAL A 60 -0.10 -5.31 5.53
N VAL A 61 -0.21 -6.60 5.25
CA VAL A 61 0.25 -7.19 4.00
C VAL A 61 -0.96 -7.46 3.11
N LEU A 62 -0.94 -6.89 1.91
CA LEU A 62 -1.97 -7.03 0.89
C LEU A 62 -1.42 -7.85 -0.28
N ARG A 63 -2.26 -8.71 -0.83
CA ARG A 63 -2.02 -9.43 -2.07
C ARG A 63 -2.91 -8.84 -3.16
N ASP A 64 -2.52 -9.03 -4.42
CA ASP A 64 -3.37 -8.73 -5.56
C ASP A 64 -4.71 -9.46 -5.46
N GLY A 65 -5.78 -8.81 -5.96
CA GLY A 65 -7.17 -9.27 -5.89
C GLY A 65 -7.76 -9.65 -7.24
#